data_AF-A0A3M1S714-F1
#
_entry.id   AF-A0A3M1S714-F1
#
_cell.length_a   1.000
_cell.length_b   1.000
_cell.length_c   1.000
_cell.angle_alpha   90.00
_cell.angle_beta   90.00
_cell.angle_gamma   90.00
#
_symmetry.space_group_name_H-M   'P 1'
#
loop_
_entity.id
_entity.type
_entity.pdbx_description
1 polymer ?
#
loop_
_entity_poly.entity_id
_entity_poly.type
_entity_poly.pdbx_seq_one_letter_code
_entity_poly.pdbx_strand_id
1 'polypeptide(L)'
;MRDRILHLADLHLGANPAASFCADFPDAATRFRENRDSVLERIADWVEDEASRVGLVLVAGDLFHRHDPPADLVDRVRRDPRPARLRGDEA
;
A
#
# COMPACT_ATOMS: atom_id res chain seq x y z
N MET A 1 14.04 -13.59 13.26
CA MET A 1 13.72 -14.41 12.07
C MET A 1 12.45 -13.85 11.45
N ARG A 2 12.45 -13.60 10.14
CA ARG A 2 11.28 -13.15 9.39
C ARG A 2 10.62 -14.36 8.73
N ASP A 3 9.54 -14.85 9.33
CA ASP A 3 8.90 -16.14 9.03
C ASP A 3 7.39 -16.03 8.80
N ARG A 4 6.88 -14.80 8.63
CA ARG A 4 5.46 -14.53 8.36
C ARG A 4 5.25 -14.02 6.94
N ILE A 5 4.10 -14.37 6.38
CA ILE A 5 3.61 -13.82 5.12
C ILE A 5 2.51 -12.82 5.44
N LEU A 6 2.64 -11.60 4.92
CA LEU A 6 1.57 -10.61 4.89
C LEU A 6 0.85 -10.72 3.56
N HIS A 7 -0.43 -11.08 3.57
CA HIS A 7 -1.26 -11.18 2.38
C HIS A 7 -2.25 -10.02 2.35
N LEU A 8 -2.17 -9.18 1.31
CA LEU A 8 -2.97 -7.98 1.09
C LEU A 8 -3.79 -8.13 -0.18
N ALA A 9 -4.93 -7.45 -0.24
CA ALA A 9 -5.77 -7.30 -1.41
C ALA A 9 -6.58 -5.99 -1.30
N ASP A 10 -7.19 -5.57 -2.40
CA ASP A 10 -8.23 -4.52 -2.44
C ASP A 10 -7.81 -3.17 -1.82
N LEU A 11 -6.56 -2.76 -2.08
CA LEU A 11 -6.05 -1.47 -1.59
C LEU A 11 -6.70 -0.28 -2.31
N HIS A 12 -7.08 -0.46 -3.58
CA HIS A 12 -7.72 0.54 -4.43
C HIS A 12 -7.07 1.94 -4.32
N LEU A 13 -5.74 2.01 -4.45
CA LEU A 13 -5.03 3.28 -4.46
C LEU A 13 -5.57 4.18 -5.58
N GLY A 14 -5.82 5.44 -5.25
CA GLY A 14 -6.50 6.40 -6.13
C GLY A 14 -8.02 6.49 -5.95
N ALA A 15 -8.65 5.63 -5.15
CA ALA A 15 -10.11 5.64 -4.95
C ALA A 15 -10.60 6.90 -4.23
N ASN A 16 -11.58 7.59 -4.82
CA ASN A 16 -12.29 8.67 -4.15
C ASN A 16 -13.62 8.17 -3.58
N PRO A 17 -14.03 8.62 -2.38
CA PRO A 17 -15.37 8.36 -1.89
C PRO A 17 -16.42 8.90 -2.86
N ALA A 18 -17.62 8.32 -2.82
CA ALA A 18 -18.75 8.79 -3.62
C ALA A 18 -19.00 10.29 -3.37
N ALA A 19 -19.49 11.00 -4.39
CA ALA A 19 -19.73 12.45 -4.32
C ALA A 19 -20.74 12.80 -3.22
N SER A 20 -21.80 12.00 -3.05
CA SER A 20 -22.77 12.16 -1.97
C SER A 20 -22.10 12.04 -0.60
N PHE A 21 -21.26 11.02 -0.41
CA PHE A 21 -20.51 10.86 0.84
C PHE A 21 -19.58 12.04 1.14
N CYS A 22 -18.93 12.59 0.11
CA CYS A 22 -18.10 13.78 0.27
C CYS A 22 -18.93 15.02 0.67
N ALA A 23 -20.16 15.15 0.15
CA ALA A 23 -21.05 16.26 0.47
C ALA A 23 -21.63 16.13 1.89
N ASP A 24 -22.07 14.92 2.27
CA ASP A 24 -22.70 14.65 3.55
C ASP A 24 -21.68 14.59 4.70
N PHE A 25 -20.45 14.14 4.42
CA PHE A 25 -19.40 13.88 5.43
C PHE A 25 -18.00 14.35 4.97
N PRO A 26 -17.77 15.66 4.82
CA PRO A 26 -16.52 16.19 4.26
C PRO A 26 -15.28 15.79 5.05
N ASP A 27 -15.34 15.84 6.39
CA ASP A 27 -14.20 15.47 7.25
C ASP A 27 -13.89 13.97 7.19
N ALA A 28 -14.92 13.13 7.16
CA ALA A 28 -14.75 11.68 7.03
C ALA A 28 -14.17 11.32 5.65
N ALA A 29 -14.61 12.00 4.59
CA ALA A 29 -14.08 11.83 3.24
C ALA A 29 -12.59 12.23 3.16
N THR A 30 -12.19 13.30 3.86
CA THR A 30 -10.78 13.71 3.96
C THR A 30 -9.95 12.67 4.69
N ARG A 31 -10.39 12.22 5.88
CA ARG A 31 -9.71 11.16 6.64
C ARG A 31 -9.61 9.85 5.86
N PHE A 32 -10.65 9.50 5.10
CA PHE A 32 -10.63 8.32 4.24
C PHE A 32 -9.51 8.44 3.20
N ARG A 33 -9.43 9.57 2.49
CA ARG A 33 -8.38 9.80 1.48
C ARG A 33 -6.99 9.74 2.11
N GLU A 34 -6.77 10.44 3.22
CA GLU A 34 -5.48 10.46 3.92
C GLU A 34 -5.05 9.06 4.39
N ASN A 35 -5.96 8.30 5.01
CA ASN A 35 -5.66 6.94 5.45
C ASN A 35 -5.38 6.01 4.26
N ARG A 36 -6.17 6.11 3.18
CA ARG A 36 -5.99 5.30 1.97
C ARG A 36 -4.69 5.63 1.24
N ASP A 37 -4.33 6.90 1.15
CA ASP A 37 -3.10 7.34 0.50
C ASP A 37 -1.83 7.02 1.28
N SER A 38 -1.92 6.89 2.61
CA SER A 38 -0.80 6.53 3.49
C SER A 38 -0.72 5.04 3.82
N VAL A 39 -1.71 4.21 3.45
CA VAL A 39 -1.76 2.80 3.88
C VAL A 39 -0.55 2.01 3.41
N LEU A 40 -0.11 2.22 2.17
CA LEU A 40 1.01 1.48 1.59
C LEU A 40 2.32 1.85 2.28
N GLU A 41 2.55 3.14 2.49
CA GLU A 41 3.72 3.67 3.22
C GLU A 41 3.77 3.13 4.65
N ARG A 42 2.63 3.13 5.36
CA ARG A 42 2.54 2.57 6.72
C ARG A 42 2.80 1.07 6.76
N ILE A 43 2.39 0.33 5.73
CA ILE A 43 2.67 -1.10 5.60
C ILE A 43 4.16 -1.31 5.32
N ALA A 44 4.76 -0.51 4.45
CA ALA A 44 6.19 -0.55 4.16
C ALA A 44 7.00 -0.29 5.43
N ASP A 45 6.73 0.81 6.14
CA ASP A 45 7.34 1.15 7.43
C ASP A 45 7.24 -0.02 8.43
N TRP A 46 6.05 -0.63 8.55
CA TRP A 46 5.82 -1.74 9.47
C TRP A 46 6.55 -3.03 9.06
N VAL A 47 6.71 -3.30 7.77
CA VAL A 47 7.45 -4.47 7.28
C VAL A 47 8.96 -4.25 7.38
N GLU A 48 9.41 -3.01 7.30
CA GLU A 48 10.81 -2.63 7.45
C GLU A 48 11.30 -2.70 8.89
N ASP A 49 10.45 -2.39 9.87
CA ASP A 49 10.77 -2.47 11.30
C ASP A 49 11.50 -3.77 11.67
N GLU A 50 12.58 -3.68 12.44
CA GLU A 50 13.40 -4.83 12.84
C GLU A 50 12.63 -5.84 13.71
N ALA A 51 11.64 -5.37 14.47
CA ALA A 51 10.72 -6.20 15.23
C ALA A 51 9.69 -6.91 14.33
N SER A 52 9.54 -6.47 13.07
CA SER A 52 8.67 -7.11 12.10
C SER A 52 9.17 -8.50 11.71
N ARG A 53 8.26 -9.47 11.80
CA ARG A 53 8.51 -10.85 11.38
C ARG A 53 8.05 -11.13 9.96
N VAL A 54 7.56 -10.14 9.23
CA VAL A 54 7.10 -10.31 7.84
C VAL A 54 8.32 -10.53 6.95
N GLY A 55 8.41 -11.71 6.35
CA GLY A 55 9.46 -12.07 5.39
C GLY A 55 9.01 -11.97 3.94
N LEU A 56 7.70 -11.93 3.70
CA LEU A 56 7.12 -11.82 2.36
C LEU A 56 5.81 -11.03 2.43
N VAL A 57 5.63 -10.11 1.49
CA VAL A 57 4.36 -9.42 1.24
C VAL A 57 3.80 -9.91 -0.09
N LEU A 58 2.56 -10.40 -0.06
CA LEU A 58 1.79 -10.78 -1.23
C LEU A 58 0.69 -9.74 -1.44
N VAL A 59 0.63 -9.13 -2.62
CA VAL A 59 -0.49 -8.25 -3.02
C VAL A 59 -1.30 -8.99 -4.08
N ALA A 60 -2.46 -9.51 -3.68
CA ALA A 60 -3.25 -10.48 -4.44
C ALA A 60 -4.44 -9.85 -5.19
N GLY A 61 -4.27 -8.63 -5.70
CA GLY A 61 -5.29 -7.94 -6.50
C GLY A 61 -5.50 -6.50 -6.09
N ASP A 62 -6.13 -5.74 -7.00
CA ASP A 62 -6.70 -4.42 -6.78
C ASP A 62 -5.83 -3.43 -5.99
N LEU A 63 -4.53 -3.42 -6.33
CA LEU A 63 -3.59 -2.43 -5.84
C LEU A 63 -4.05 -1.01 -6.20
N PHE A 64 -4.48 -0.80 -7.45
CA PHE A 64 -5.01 0.47 -7.93
C PHE A 64 -6.53 0.40 -8.11
N HIS A 65 -7.21 1.51 -7.89
CA HIS A 65 -8.66 1.59 -8.12
C HIS A 65 -9.03 1.56 -9.60
N ARG A 66 -8.18 2.16 -10.44
CA ARG A 66 -8.39 2.25 -11.89
C ARG A 66 -7.35 1.41 -12.62
N HIS A 67 -7.74 0.89 -13.79
CA HIS A 67 -6.83 0.21 -14.70
C HIS A 67 -5.76 1.16 -15.29
N ASP A 68 -6.04 2.47 -15.31
CA ASP A 68 -5.19 3.55 -15.79
C ASP A 68 -4.80 4.52 -14.63
N PRO A 69 -4.05 4.06 -13.62
CA PRO A 69 -3.70 4.93 -12.50
C PRO A 69 -2.83 6.11 -12.94
N PRO A 70 -2.97 7.28 -12.29
CA PRO A 70 -2.10 8.44 -12.55
C PRO A 70 -0.61 8.10 -12.43
N ALA A 71 0.20 8.67 -13.33
CA ALA A 71 1.64 8.35 -13.39
C ALA A 71 2.39 8.69 -12.09
N ASP A 72 2.01 9.77 -11.42
CA ASP A 72 2.55 10.18 -10.12
C ASP A 72 2.20 9.17 -9.00
N LEU A 73 0.99 8.59 -9.03
CA LEU A 73 0.61 7.53 -8.11
C LEU A 73 1.42 6.25 -8.35
N VAL A 74 1.60 5.85 -9.61
CA VAL A 74 2.45 4.71 -9.98
C VAL A 74 3.89 4.94 -9.55
N ASP A 75 4.42 6.14 -9.81
CA ASP A 75 5.76 6.52 -9.41
C ASP A 75 5.94 6.48 -7.90
N ARG A 76 4.97 6.94 -7.12
CA ARG A 76 5.03 6.85 -5.64
C ARG A 76 5.07 5.40 -5.17
N VAL A 77 4.24 4.52 -5.72
CA VAL A 77 4.26 3.08 -5.41
C VAL A 77 5.58 2.42 -5.83
N ARG A 78 6.19 2.86 -6.95
CA ARG A 78 7.49 2.34 -7.42
C ARG A 78 8.68 2.91 -6.66
N ARG A 79 8.60 4.18 -6.27
CA ARG A 79 9.67 4.92 -5.59
C ARG A 79 9.78 4.58 -4.12
N ASP A 80 8.80 3.89 -3.55
CA ASP A 80 8.93 3.25 -2.25
C ASP A 80 10.07 2.20 -2.33
N PRO A 81 11.30 2.56 -1.92
CA PRO A 81 12.47 1.83 -2.32
C PRO A 81 13.00 1.04 -1.12
N ARG A 82 12.66 -0.26 -1.08
CA ARG A 82 13.51 -1.40 -0.64
C ARG A 82 13.13 -2.06 0.70
N PRO A 83 13.53 -3.34 0.93
CA PRO A 83 14.49 -4.09 0.13
C PRO A 83 13.95 -5.32 -0.58
N ALA A 84 14.30 -5.34 -1.87
CA ALA A 84 14.88 -6.50 -2.54
C ALA A 84 15.90 -7.21 -1.62
N ARG A 85 15.45 -8.23 -0.89
CA ARG A 85 16.29 -9.33 -0.41
C ARG A 85 15.90 -10.61 -1.14
N LEU A 86 16.12 -10.59 -2.45
CA LEU A 86 16.31 -11.79 -3.26
C LEU A 86 17.69 -11.66 -3.93
N ARG A 87 18.75 -11.50 -3.14
CA ARG A 87 20.03 -12.07 -3.53
C ARG A 87 20.05 -13.43 -2.88
N GLY A 88 19.88 -14.47 -3.70
CA GLY A 88 20.26 -15.81 -3.28
C GLY A 88 21.73 -15.76 -2.89
N ASP A 89 22.02 -16.14 -1.66
CA ASP A 89 23.34 -16.64 -1.33
C ASP A 89 23.47 -17.96 -2.10
N GLU A 90 24.09 -17.89 -3.28
CA GLU A 90 24.68 -19.08 -3.90
C GLU A 90 25.85 -19.50 -3.01
N ALA A 91 25.67 -20.65 -2.36
CA ALA A 91 26.72 -21.42 -1.72
C ALA A 91 27.63 -22.10 -2.76
#